data_AF-A0A348TR66-F1
#
_entry.id   AF-A0A348TR66-F1
#
_cell.length_a   1.000
_cell.length_b   1.000
_cell.length_c   1.000
_cell.angle_alpha   90.00
_cell.angle_beta   90.00
_cell.angle_gamma   90.00
#
_symmetry.space_group_name_H-M   'P 1'
#
loop_
_entity.id
_entity.type
_entity.pdbx_description
1 polymer ?
#
loop_
_entity_poly.entity_id
_entity_poly.type
_entity_poly.pdbx_seq_one_letter_code
_entity_poly.pdbx_strand_id
1 'polypeptide(L)'
;MCFITFSSNGQGPKTPPCGIFEVMSNEVIAGVQFPKGNYKINVIGIACEEVMGDSGLFIQFLNLQDNDQLPEPWRYLKAAVGAPKFVKGPGVGFRVERVYD
;
A
#
# COMPACT_ATOMS: atom_id res chain seq x y z
N MET A 1 -11.39 -24.81 -26.51
CA MET A 1 -10.61 -23.89 -25.66
C MET A 1 -11.59 -23.14 -24.76
N CYS A 2 -11.60 -23.42 -23.45
CA CYS A 2 -12.37 -22.64 -22.48
C CYS A 2 -11.54 -21.43 -22.05
N PHE A 3 -11.93 -20.23 -22.49
CA PHE A 3 -11.39 -19.00 -21.94
C PHE A 3 -12.12 -18.70 -20.63
N ILE A 4 -11.45 -18.91 -19.50
CA ILE A 4 -11.97 -18.50 -18.20
C ILE A 4 -11.78 -16.98 -18.12
N THR A 5 -12.87 -16.23 -18.24
CA THR A 5 -12.90 -14.79 -18.00
C THR A 5 -12.78 -14.52 -16.51
N PHE A 6 -11.62 -14.05 -16.05
CA PHE A 6 -11.48 -13.47 -14.72
C PHE A 6 -12.17 -12.10 -14.70
N SER A 7 -13.40 -12.03 -14.19
CA SER A 7 -14.04 -10.75 -13.87
C SER A 7 -13.47 -10.21 -12.55
N SER A 8 -12.42 -9.40 -12.63
CA SER A 8 -11.94 -8.62 -11.48
C SER A 8 -12.73 -7.31 -11.39
N ASN A 9 -13.83 -7.27 -10.64
CA ASN A 9 -14.55 -6.02 -10.32
C ASN A 9 -13.82 -5.13 -9.29
N GLY A 10 -12.56 -5.41 -8.97
CA GLY A 10 -11.66 -4.45 -8.34
C GLY A 10 -10.90 -3.70 -9.43
N GLN A 11 -11.12 -2.38 -9.58
CA GLN A 11 -10.23 -1.53 -10.37
C GLN A 11 -8.84 -1.55 -9.70
N GLY A 12 -8.00 -2.48 -10.15
CA GLY A 12 -6.60 -2.54 -9.79
C GLY A 12 -5.89 -1.23 -10.17
N PRO A 13 -4.69 -0.98 -9.64
CA PRO A 13 -3.89 0.17 -10.02
C PRO A 13 -3.76 0.24 -11.55
N LYS A 14 -4.09 1.39 -12.15
CA LYS A 14 -3.97 1.62 -13.60
C LYS A 14 -2.54 1.91 -14.05
N THR A 15 -1.64 2.13 -13.09
CA THR A 15 -0.22 2.43 -13.29
C THR A 15 0.61 1.20 -12.96
N PRO A 16 1.79 1.03 -13.59
CA PRO A 16 2.76 0.03 -13.15
C PRO A 16 3.10 0.18 -11.66
N PRO A 17 3.44 -0.93 -10.97
CA PRO A 17 3.92 -0.85 -9.60
C PRO A 17 5.26 -0.11 -9.53
N CYS A 18 5.49 0.59 -8.43
CA CYS A 18 6.77 1.24 -8.14
C CYS A 18 7.89 0.25 -7.85
N GLY A 19 7.53 -0.95 -7.39
CA GLY A 19 8.47 -2.01 -7.08
C GLY A 19 7.94 -2.93 -5.97
N ILE A 20 8.85 -3.78 -5.50
CA ILE A 20 8.67 -4.63 -4.32
C ILE A 20 9.37 -3.97 -3.14
N PHE A 21 8.70 -3.91 -2.00
CA PHE A 21 9.23 -3.51 -0.71
C PHE A 21 9.22 -4.72 0.23
N GLU A 22 10.35 -5.04 0.84
CA GLU A 22 10.46 -6.10 1.84
C GLU A 22 10.20 -5.52 3.24
N VAL A 23 9.12 -5.95 3.87
CA VAL A 23 8.84 -5.66 5.28
C VAL A 23 9.59 -6.69 6.11
N MET A 24 10.53 -6.22 6.96
CA MET A 24 11.50 -7.08 7.66
C MET A 24 10.95 -7.71 8.95
N SER A 25 9.92 -7.13 9.55
CA SER A 25 9.28 -7.53 10.82
C SER A 25 7.76 -7.38 10.74
N ASN A 26 7.03 -7.96 11.69
CA ASN A 26 5.58 -7.79 11.73
C ASN A 26 5.25 -6.40 12.29
N GLU A 27 4.69 -5.54 11.44
CA GLU A 27 4.32 -4.17 11.82
C GLU A 27 2.81 -4.00 11.85
N VAL A 28 2.35 -2.92 12.49
CA VAL A 28 0.94 -2.54 12.49
C VAL A 28 0.81 -1.06 12.20
N ILE A 29 0.05 -0.73 11.16
CA ILE A 29 -0.18 0.66 10.74
C ILE A 29 -1.67 0.97 10.89
N ALA A 30 -2.02 1.91 11.75
CA ALA A 30 -3.40 2.34 11.99
C ALA A 30 -4.37 1.17 12.28
N GLY A 31 -3.96 0.21 13.12
CA GLY A 31 -4.73 -0.98 13.45
C GLY A 31 -4.71 -2.10 12.40
N VAL A 32 -3.91 -1.98 11.33
CA VAL A 32 -3.84 -2.95 10.23
C VAL A 32 -2.50 -3.66 10.25
N GLN A 33 -2.54 -4.99 10.27
CA GLN A 33 -1.33 -5.80 10.31
C GLN A 33 -0.62 -5.83 8.95
N PHE A 34 0.69 -5.63 9.00
CA PHE A 34 1.62 -5.82 7.90
C PHE A 34 2.66 -6.87 8.33
N PRO A 35 2.35 -8.17 8.18
CA PRO A 35 3.30 -9.23 8.50
C PRO A 35 4.56 -9.13 7.64
N LYS A 36 5.68 -9.66 8.14
CA LYS A 36 6.92 -9.79 7.39
C LYS A 36 6.68 -10.39 6.00
N GLY A 37 7.32 -9.82 4.98
CA GLY A 37 7.30 -10.33 3.61
C GLY A 37 7.34 -9.24 2.55
N ASN A 38 7.12 -9.66 1.31
CA ASN A 38 7.21 -8.81 0.13
C ASN A 38 5.86 -8.14 -0.18
N TYR A 39 5.92 -6.85 -0.50
CA TYR A 39 4.76 -6.05 -0.84
C TYR A 39 5.00 -5.28 -2.13
N LYS A 40 4.03 -5.36 -3.04
CA LYS A 40 3.99 -4.57 -4.27
C LYS A 40 3.31 -3.24 -3.99
N ILE A 41 4.02 -2.15 -4.27
CA ILE A 41 3.52 -0.78 -4.03
C ILE A 41 3.08 -0.15 -5.33
N ASN A 42 1.92 0.49 -5.32
CA ASN A 42 1.38 1.24 -6.46
C ASN A 42 0.94 2.63 -6.01
N VAL A 43 1.32 3.66 -6.75
CA VAL A 43 1.01 5.05 -6.43
C VAL A 43 -0.07 5.62 -7.34
N ILE A 44 -0.72 6.68 -6.87
CA ILE A 44 -1.64 7.51 -7.64
C ILE A 44 -1.34 8.96 -7.27
N GLY A 45 -1.03 9.81 -8.25
CA GLY A 45 -0.84 11.25 -8.04
C GLY A 45 0.37 11.65 -7.17
N ILE A 46 1.32 10.74 -6.96
CA ILE A 46 2.62 10.96 -6.27
C ILE A 46 3.72 10.17 -6.99
N ALA A 47 4.97 10.59 -6.81
CA ALA A 47 6.11 9.90 -7.39
C ALA A 47 6.44 8.60 -6.62
N CYS A 48 7.04 7.62 -7.29
CA CYS A 48 7.44 6.36 -6.65
C CYS A 48 8.52 6.59 -5.58
N GLU A 49 9.41 7.55 -5.82
CA GLU A 49 10.52 7.93 -4.96
C GLU A 49 10.05 8.55 -3.64
N GLU A 50 8.83 9.11 -3.59
CA GLU A 50 8.24 9.59 -2.32
C GLU A 50 7.81 8.44 -1.42
N VAL A 51 7.47 7.28 -1.98
CA VAL A 51 6.88 6.16 -1.23
C VAL A 51 7.90 5.05 -0.96
N MET A 52 8.80 4.82 -1.90
CA MET A 52 9.82 3.77 -1.87
C MET A 52 11.10 4.21 -1.14
N GLY A 53 11.94 3.24 -0.78
CA GLY A 53 13.27 3.46 -0.20
C GLY A 53 13.27 3.67 1.32
N ASP A 54 14.47 3.80 1.89
CA ASP A 54 14.70 3.84 3.35
C ASP A 54 14.18 5.13 4.02
N SER A 55 13.91 6.17 3.23
CA SER A 55 13.28 7.40 3.66
C SER A 55 11.87 7.59 3.10
N GLY A 56 11.32 6.58 2.42
CA GLY A 56 10.02 6.63 1.78
C GLY A 56 8.85 6.67 2.77
N LEU A 57 7.68 7.11 2.31
CA LEU A 57 6.48 7.17 3.14
C LEU A 57 6.09 5.81 3.73
N PHE A 58 6.30 4.71 2.99
CA PHE A 58 5.86 3.40 3.49
C PHE A 58 6.67 2.94 4.70
N ILE A 59 7.99 3.09 4.70
CA ILE A 59 8.83 2.76 5.87
C ILE A 59 8.56 3.72 7.03
N GLN A 60 8.31 5.00 6.76
CA GLN A 60 7.88 5.94 7.79
C GLN A 60 6.59 5.48 8.47
N PHE A 61 5.63 4.94 7.71
CA PHE A 61 4.37 4.44 8.28
C PHE A 61 4.55 3.12 9.03
N LEU A 62 5.41 2.22 8.54
CA LEU A 62 5.76 0.99 9.25
C LEU A 62 6.39 1.25 10.62
N ASN A 63 7.14 2.35 10.76
CA ASN A 63 7.80 2.74 12.00
C ASN A 63 6.87 3.44 13.00
N LEU A 64 5.60 3.64 12.66
CA LEU A 64 4.60 4.17 13.58
C LEU A 64 4.15 3.06 14.54
N GLN A 65 3.83 3.43 15.78
CA GLN A 65 3.19 2.49 16.69
C GLN A 65 1.74 2.25 16.25
N ASP A 66 1.16 1.09 16.60
CA ASP A 66 -0.17 0.63 16.15
C ASP A 66 -1.29 1.69 16.26
N ASN A 67 -1.21 2.54 17.29
CA ASN A 67 -2.21 3.59 17.58
C ASN A 67 -1.75 5.01 17.22
N ASP A 68 -0.57 5.17 16.63
CA ASP A 68 -0.13 6.47 16.17
C ASP A 68 -0.97 6.92 14.97
N GLN A 69 -1.27 8.21 14.96
CA GLN A 69 -1.90 8.81 13.79
C GLN A 69 -0.88 8.83 12.64
N LEU A 70 -1.33 8.49 11.43
CA LEU A 70 -0.53 8.72 10.24
C LEU A 70 -0.18 10.23 10.14
N PRO A 71 1.03 10.60 9.67
CA PRO A 71 1.41 11.99 9.50
C PRO A 71 0.39 12.75 8.64
N GLU A 72 -0.13 13.86 9.13
CA GLU A 72 -1.06 14.69 8.35
C GLU A 72 -0.44 15.07 6.99
N PRO A 73 -1.20 15.03 5.87
CA PRO A 73 -2.64 14.79 5.75
C PRO A 73 -3.00 13.32 5.43
N TRP A 74 -2.11 12.37 5.73
CA TRP A 74 -2.30 10.96 5.38
C TRP A 74 -3.34 10.27 6.25
N ARG A 75 -4.12 9.42 5.61
CA ARG A 75 -5.07 8.53 6.28
C ARG A 75 -5.11 7.16 5.64
N TYR A 76 -5.37 6.15 6.47
CA TYR A 76 -5.67 4.81 6.01
C TYR A 76 -7.14 4.74 5.55
N LEU A 77 -7.37 4.27 4.33
CA LEU A 77 -8.72 4.15 3.77
C LEU A 77 -9.32 2.78 4.12
N LYS A 78 -9.93 2.67 5.32
CA LYS A 78 -10.54 1.43 5.84
C LYS A 78 -11.57 0.78 4.91
N ALA A 79 -12.28 1.59 4.13
CA ALA A 79 -13.30 1.12 3.19
C ALA A 79 -12.72 0.59 1.86
N ALA A 80 -11.41 0.59 1.68
CA ALA A 80 -10.80 0.06 0.47
C ALA A 80 -10.94 -1.47 0.41
N VAL A 81 -11.60 -1.98 -0.63
CA VAL A 81 -11.61 -3.41 -0.93
C VAL A 81 -10.25 -3.83 -1.50
N GLY A 82 -9.73 -4.97 -1.02
CA GLY A 82 -8.46 -5.55 -1.47
C GLY A 82 -7.26 -5.04 -0.67
N ALA A 83 -6.22 -4.62 -1.38
CA ALA A 83 -4.96 -4.18 -0.78
C ALA A 83 -5.14 -2.90 0.09
N PRO A 84 -4.50 -2.84 1.27
CA PRO A 84 -4.33 -1.63 2.08
C PRO A 84 -4.06 -0.37 1.23
N LYS A 85 -4.75 0.72 1.54
CA LYS A 85 -4.64 1.99 0.81
C LYS A 85 -4.44 3.18 1.75
N PHE A 86 -3.44 3.99 1.44
CA PHE A 86 -3.12 5.24 2.12
C PHE A 86 -3.40 6.41 1.18
N VAL A 87 -4.03 7.47 1.68
CA VAL A 87 -4.39 8.65 0.88
C VAL A 87 -4.09 9.94 1.63
N LYS A 88 -3.60 10.96 0.93
CA LYS A 88 -3.45 12.33 1.47
C LYS A 88 -4.41 13.34 0.87
N GLY A 89 -5.12 12.98 -0.21
CA GLY A 89 -6.08 13.85 -0.88
C GLY A 89 -6.80 13.18 -2.05
N PRO A 90 -7.71 13.89 -2.73
CA PRO A 90 -8.39 13.38 -3.91
C PRO A 90 -7.38 12.97 -4.99
N GLY A 91 -7.38 11.70 -5.39
CA GLY A 91 -6.47 11.19 -6.42
C GLY A 91 -5.00 11.08 -6.01
N VAL A 92 -4.69 11.24 -4.72
CA VAL A 92 -3.31 11.23 -4.22
C VAL A 92 -3.14 10.19 -3.11
N GLY A 93 -2.34 9.17 -3.36
CA GLY A 93 -2.08 8.10 -2.39
C GLY A 93 -1.34 6.90 -2.96
N PHE A 94 -1.25 5.83 -2.18
CA PHE A 94 -0.63 4.58 -2.60
C PHE A 94 -1.33 3.36 -2.00
N ARG A 95 -1.17 2.22 -2.67
CA ARG A 95 -1.66 0.90 -2.28
C ARG A 95 -0.49 -0.03 -2.04
N VAL A 96 -0.64 -0.88 -1.03
CA VAL A 96 0.37 -1.85 -0.61
C VAL A 96 -0.26 -3.22 -0.66
N GLU A 97 0.13 -4.04 -1.64
CA GLU A 97 -0.44 -5.37 -1.87
C GLU A 97 0.59 -6.43 -1.50
N ARG A 98 0.23 -7.37 -0.61
CA ARG A 98 1.12 -8.47 -0.24
C ARG A 98 1.34 -9.38 -1.43
N VAL A 99 2.59 -9.75 -1.67
CA VAL A 99 2.97 -10.77 -2.65
C VAL A 99 3.13 -12.09 -1.91
N TYR A 100 2.44 -13.11 -2.40
CA TYR A 100 2.60 -14.49 -1.97
C TYR A 100 3.29 -15.24 -3.11
N ASP A 101 4.31 -16.01 -2.76
CA ASP A 101 4.94 -16.97 -3.67
C ASP A 101 4.06 -18.22 -3.84
#